data_AF-A0A432MIZ4-F1
#
_entry.id   AF-A0A432MIZ4-F1
#
_cell.length_a   1.000
_cell.length_b   1.000
_cell.length_c   1.000
_cell.angle_alpha   90.00
_cell.angle_beta   90.00
_cell.angle_gamma   90.00
#
_symmetry.space_group_name_H-M   'P 1'
#
loop_
_entity.id
_entity.type
_entity.pdbx_description
1 polymer ?
#
loop_
_entity_poly.entity_id
_entity_poly.type
_entity_poly.pdbx_seq_one_letter_code
_entity_poly.pdbx_strand_id
1 'polypeptide(L)'
;MTRRPTIDRPADPRTGRRPPRAGFLAVTAMLALSAGCATLPQVTTTTGGGGHPLIPTRYQSQVGAFRVASNVPLAEDDPALAALAGLEGRLERILGIDVPDEGTPIDVYILDDEHAFTTFLTFHHPELPSRRAFFLAVGEEAAVYTARGEHLEEDLRHEATHALLHRAGGRVPLWLDEGLAEYFEVEPAALPGEAVDRFRRLAAAYRQGWRPDLRRLEAIDDVAEMTPTDYRESWAWAVLLLHGPRREALVDHLKSLRADSGTPPLISETLRDDLDRLNRQFLARVAPEAPGGGSPSLTRLQSPSGAGAPKSRPVAVPVEPGRRVIVLPAAAPSPGPIGRLREGIRGLFGRIIP
;
A
#
# COMPACT_ATOMS: atom_id res chain seq x y z
N MET A 1 -5.76 -40.36 -63.96
CA MET A 1 -5.25 -41.44 -63.09
C MET A 1 -5.29 -40.87 -61.67
N THR A 2 -6.02 -41.33 -60.66
CA THR A 2 -6.76 -42.57 -60.40
C THR A 2 -7.81 -42.27 -59.30
N ARG A 3 -9.08 -42.65 -59.58
CA ARG A 3 -10.24 -43.04 -58.74
C ARG A 3 -10.63 -42.35 -57.38
N ARG A 4 -11.88 -41.85 -57.40
CA ARG A 4 -12.94 -41.58 -56.38
C ARG A 4 -13.34 -42.81 -55.50
N PRO A 5 -14.24 -42.77 -54.47
CA PRO A 5 -15.48 -41.95 -54.29
C PRO A 5 -15.76 -41.39 -52.86
N THR A 6 -16.51 -40.29 -52.62
CA THR A 6 -17.97 -39.98 -52.61
C THR A 6 -18.89 -40.90 -51.80
N ILE A 7 -19.71 -40.30 -50.90
CA ILE A 7 -21.10 -40.62 -50.41
C ILE A 7 -21.21 -39.99 -49.00
N ASP A 8 -22.29 -39.39 -48.50
CA ASP A 8 -23.46 -38.68 -49.04
C ASP A 8 -24.17 -37.99 -47.82
N ARG A 9 -25.04 -37.03 -48.10
CA ARG A 9 -25.92 -36.23 -47.19
C ARG A 9 -26.98 -37.12 -46.44
N PRO A 10 -27.91 -36.63 -45.55
CA PRO A 10 -28.63 -35.33 -45.59
C PRO A 10 -29.02 -34.66 -44.24
N ALA A 11 -29.62 -33.47 -44.39
CA ALA A 11 -30.34 -32.66 -43.39
C ALA A 11 -31.84 -33.06 -43.36
N ASP A 12 -32.64 -32.88 -42.30
CA ASP A 12 -33.38 -31.68 -41.83
C ASP A 12 -34.77 -32.19 -41.28
N PRO A 13 -35.79 -31.35 -41.01
CA PRO A 13 -36.30 -30.82 -39.74
C PRO A 13 -37.57 -31.55 -39.22
N ARG A 14 -38.09 -31.12 -38.05
CA ARG A 14 -39.46 -30.57 -37.86
C ARG A 14 -40.05 -30.76 -36.45
N THR A 15 -40.63 -29.66 -35.94
CA THR A 15 -41.92 -29.53 -35.21
C THR A 15 -42.08 -30.23 -33.85
N GLY A 16 -42.66 -29.67 -32.79
CA GLY A 16 -43.41 -28.45 -32.56
C GLY A 16 -44.24 -28.57 -31.26
N ARG A 17 -44.49 -27.43 -30.58
CA ARG A 17 -45.63 -27.06 -29.71
C ARG A 17 -46.07 -27.94 -28.50
N ARG A 18 -45.84 -27.38 -27.28
CA ARG A 18 -46.77 -27.03 -26.14
C ARG A 18 -48.28 -27.44 -26.21
N PRO A 19 -49.12 -27.42 -25.12
CA PRO A 19 -48.93 -27.21 -23.66
C PRO A 19 -49.83 -28.15 -22.76
N PRO A 20 -50.54 -27.72 -21.66
CA PRO A 20 -50.39 -28.21 -20.28
C PRO A 20 -51.61 -29.00 -19.73
N ARG A 21 -51.48 -29.68 -18.57
CA ARG A 21 -52.64 -30.11 -17.77
C ARG A 21 -52.39 -30.05 -16.25
N ALA A 22 -53.42 -29.55 -15.57
CA ALA A 22 -53.51 -29.30 -14.14
C ALA A 22 -54.20 -30.47 -13.39
N GLY A 23 -54.01 -30.50 -12.07
CA GLY A 23 -54.98 -30.97 -11.08
C GLY A 23 -54.66 -32.30 -10.38
N PHE A 24 -54.45 -32.28 -9.06
CA PHE A 24 -55.50 -32.61 -8.09
C PHE A 24 -55.09 -32.34 -6.63
N LEU A 25 -56.10 -32.03 -5.83
CA LEU A 25 -56.15 -31.66 -4.41
C LEU A 25 -56.22 -32.88 -3.47
N ALA A 26 -55.72 -32.78 -2.22
CA ALA A 26 -56.31 -33.28 -0.95
C ALA A 26 -55.29 -33.04 0.21
N VAL A 27 -55.47 -32.13 1.19
CA VAL A 27 -56.30 -32.16 2.43
C VAL A 27 -55.88 -33.35 3.35
N THR A 28 -55.35 -33.18 4.57
CA THR A 28 -56.04 -32.74 5.80
C THR A 28 -55.07 -32.47 6.99
N ALA A 29 -55.55 -31.60 7.89
CA ALA A 29 -55.14 -31.11 9.21
C ALA A 29 -54.45 -32.03 10.26
N MET A 30 -53.68 -31.47 11.22
CA MET A 30 -54.17 -31.06 12.56
C MET A 30 -53.10 -30.39 13.45
N LEU A 31 -53.58 -29.61 14.42
CA LEU A 31 -52.91 -28.65 15.31
C LEU A 31 -51.95 -29.25 16.37
N ALA A 32 -50.96 -28.45 16.80
CA ALA A 32 -50.74 -28.15 18.23
C ALA A 32 -49.93 -26.86 18.42
N LEU A 33 -50.41 -25.98 19.31
CA LEU A 33 -49.76 -24.75 19.73
C LEU A 33 -48.53 -25.03 20.63
N SER A 34 -47.46 -24.29 20.40
CA SER A 34 -46.65 -23.74 21.48
C SER A 34 -46.12 -22.38 21.08
N ALA A 35 -46.59 -21.36 21.79
CA ALA A 35 -46.05 -20.01 21.78
C ALA A 35 -44.63 -20.06 22.35
N GLY A 36 -43.63 -20.03 21.48
CA GLY A 36 -42.26 -19.68 21.82
C GLY A 36 -41.97 -18.34 21.18
N CYS A 37 -41.81 -17.30 22.00
CA CYS A 37 -41.32 -16.01 21.55
C CYS A 37 -39.96 -16.23 20.88
N ALA A 38 -39.92 -16.15 19.55
CA ALA A 38 -38.69 -16.00 18.82
C ALA A 38 -38.19 -14.58 19.05
N THR A 39 -37.49 -14.36 20.16
CA THR A 39 -36.49 -13.30 20.22
C THR A 39 -35.40 -13.72 19.24
N LEU A 40 -35.56 -13.32 17.98
CA LEU A 40 -34.45 -13.17 17.06
C LEU A 40 -33.37 -12.40 17.84
N PRO A 41 -32.14 -12.93 17.99
CA PRO A 41 -31.07 -12.09 18.48
C PRO A 41 -30.97 -10.95 17.47
N GLN A 42 -31.21 -9.72 17.92
CA GLN A 42 -30.68 -8.57 17.21
C GLN A 42 -29.17 -8.80 17.18
N VAL A 43 -28.67 -9.29 16.05
CA VAL A 43 -27.25 -9.25 15.73
C VAL A 43 -26.94 -7.78 15.62
N THR A 44 -26.56 -7.17 16.74
CA THR A 44 -25.85 -5.90 16.74
C THR A 44 -24.58 -6.15 15.95
N THR A 45 -24.59 -5.65 14.72
CA THR A 45 -23.41 -5.34 13.92
C THR A 45 -22.32 -4.78 14.84
N THR A 46 -21.05 -5.17 14.63
CA THR A 46 -19.83 -4.69 15.32
C THR A 46 -19.30 -5.51 16.50
N THR A 47 -19.40 -6.85 16.51
CA THR A 47 -18.66 -7.67 17.49
C THR A 47 -17.98 -8.87 16.85
N GLY A 48 -16.65 -8.98 17.02
CA GLY A 48 -15.87 -10.17 16.72
C GLY A 48 -16.04 -11.26 17.79
N GLY A 49 -15.43 -12.43 17.57
CA GLY A 49 -15.46 -13.58 18.49
C GLY A 49 -14.87 -13.22 19.85
N GLY A 50 -15.72 -12.82 20.79
CA GLY A 50 -15.34 -12.29 22.10
C GLY A 50 -16.15 -11.07 22.57
N GLY A 51 -16.99 -10.48 21.71
CA GLY A 51 -17.84 -9.34 22.09
C GLY A 51 -17.14 -7.98 22.05
N HIS A 52 -15.90 -7.92 21.55
CA HIS A 52 -15.17 -6.67 21.34
C HIS A 52 -15.46 -6.06 19.95
N PRO A 53 -15.51 -4.72 19.82
CA PRO A 53 -15.56 -4.05 18.53
C PRO A 53 -14.38 -4.50 17.65
N LEU A 54 -14.65 -4.80 16.37
CA LEU A 54 -13.61 -5.18 15.39
C LEU A 54 -12.62 -4.04 15.10
N ILE A 55 -12.98 -2.81 15.44
CA ILE A 55 -12.15 -1.62 15.26
C ILE A 55 -11.54 -1.25 16.60
N PRO A 56 -10.21 -1.13 16.69
CA PRO A 56 -9.57 -0.76 17.92
C PRO A 56 -9.90 0.70 18.25
N THR A 57 -10.47 0.93 19.44
CA THR A 57 -10.86 2.28 19.90
C THR A 57 -10.57 2.53 21.37
N ARG A 58 -9.95 1.56 22.06
CA ARG A 58 -9.78 1.59 23.51
C ARG A 58 -8.75 2.62 23.98
N TYR A 59 -7.66 2.74 23.23
CA TYR A 59 -6.58 3.68 23.48
C TYR A 59 -6.34 4.50 22.23
N GLN A 60 -6.03 5.78 22.42
CA GLN A 60 -5.75 6.71 21.34
C GLN A 60 -4.49 7.52 21.66
N SER A 61 -3.66 7.71 20.65
CA SER A 61 -2.50 8.60 20.70
C SER A 61 -2.48 9.47 19.45
N GLN A 62 -2.03 10.72 19.59
CA GLN A 62 -1.76 11.61 18.47
C GLN A 62 -0.24 11.71 18.27
N VAL A 63 0.22 11.55 17.04
CA VAL A 63 1.61 11.76 16.61
C VAL A 63 1.61 12.46 15.27
N GLY A 64 2.03 13.73 15.23
CA GLY A 64 1.98 14.54 14.01
C GLY A 64 0.58 14.58 13.40
N ALA A 65 0.48 14.25 12.11
CA ALA A 65 -0.77 14.15 11.36
C ALA A 65 -1.61 12.90 11.69
N PHE A 66 -1.07 11.95 12.46
CA PHE A 66 -1.70 10.65 12.72
C PHE A 66 -2.45 10.60 14.05
N ARG A 67 -3.68 10.08 14.00
CA ARG A 67 -4.43 9.63 15.18
C ARG A 67 -4.42 8.11 15.23
N VAL A 68 -3.66 7.56 16.16
CA VAL A 68 -3.44 6.12 16.31
C VAL A 68 -4.38 5.53 17.34
N ALA A 69 -5.12 4.49 16.96
CA ALA A 69 -6.07 3.78 17.81
C ALA A 69 -5.70 2.29 17.94
N SER A 70 -5.80 1.78 19.16
CA SER A 70 -5.43 0.40 19.52
C SER A 70 -6.31 -0.15 20.67
N ASN A 71 -6.35 -1.47 20.84
CA ASN A 71 -6.98 -2.11 22.01
C ASN A 71 -6.03 -2.34 23.19
N VAL A 72 -4.72 -2.14 22.96
CA VAL A 72 -3.62 -2.23 23.94
C VAL A 72 -2.97 -0.85 24.04
N PRO A 73 -2.63 -0.35 25.25
CA PRO A 73 -2.02 0.97 25.39
C PRO A 73 -0.68 1.03 24.65
N LEU A 74 -0.44 2.14 23.96
CA LEU A 74 0.84 2.47 23.34
C LEU A 74 1.53 3.47 24.27
N ALA A 75 2.74 3.15 24.73
CA ALA A 75 3.54 4.07 25.53
C ALA A 75 4.07 5.22 24.66
N GLU A 76 4.50 6.33 25.25
CA GLU A 76 5.05 7.46 24.49
C GLU A 76 6.31 7.07 23.68
N ASP A 77 7.07 6.08 24.15
CA ASP A 77 8.26 5.52 23.52
C ASP A 77 7.98 4.24 22.69
N ASP A 78 6.71 3.94 22.40
CA ASP A 78 6.33 2.78 21.61
C ASP A 78 6.94 2.86 20.18
N PRO A 79 7.62 1.79 19.70
CA PRO A 79 8.25 1.77 18.38
C PRO A 79 7.31 2.11 17.22
N ALA A 80 6.02 1.77 17.31
CA ALA A 80 5.03 2.09 16.29
C ALA A 80 4.79 3.62 16.19
N LEU A 81 4.74 4.30 17.34
CA LEU A 81 4.60 5.76 17.37
C LEU A 81 5.88 6.45 16.91
N ALA A 82 7.05 5.91 17.30
CA ALA A 82 8.34 6.41 16.84
C ALA A 82 8.51 6.27 15.32
N ALA A 83 8.02 5.16 14.73
CA ALA A 83 8.05 4.93 13.28
C ALA A 83 7.25 5.99 12.52
N LEU A 84 6.04 6.33 12.99
CA LEU A 84 5.21 7.38 12.39
C LEU A 84 5.82 8.78 12.56
N ALA A 85 6.30 9.11 13.77
CA ALA A 85 6.95 10.40 14.03
C ALA A 85 8.21 10.60 13.16
N GLY A 86 9.03 9.55 13.05
CA GLY A 86 10.25 9.58 12.24
C GLY A 86 9.98 9.70 10.74
N LEU A 87 8.85 9.18 10.27
CA LEU A 87 8.48 9.17 8.86
C LEU A 87 8.19 10.57 8.31
N GLU A 88 7.39 11.38 9.00
CA GLU A 88 7.08 12.75 8.55
C GLU A 88 8.34 13.59 8.36
N GLY A 89 9.20 13.61 9.40
CA GLY A 89 10.47 14.34 9.34
C GLY A 89 11.48 13.75 8.34
N ARG A 90 11.30 12.51 7.89
CA ARG A 90 12.06 11.93 6.78
C ARG A 90 11.51 12.39 5.43
N LEU A 91 10.21 12.41 5.22
CA LEU A 91 9.57 12.89 3.98
C LEU A 91 9.92 14.36 3.73
N GLU A 92 9.82 15.20 4.76
CA GLU A 92 10.18 16.62 4.65
C GLU A 92 11.65 16.79 4.25
N ARG A 93 12.56 16.11 4.95
CA ARG A 93 14.01 16.23 4.71
C ARG A 93 14.43 15.68 3.34
N ILE A 94 13.84 14.56 2.92
CA ILE A 94 14.26 13.83 1.71
C ILE A 94 13.53 14.34 0.47
N LEU A 95 12.24 14.71 0.57
CA LEU A 95 11.42 15.12 -0.56
C LEU A 95 11.07 16.62 -0.56
N GLY A 96 11.32 17.35 0.53
CA GLY A 96 10.84 18.72 0.68
C GLY A 96 9.31 18.80 0.71
N ILE A 97 8.64 17.73 1.17
CA ILE A 97 7.19 17.66 1.35
C ILE A 97 6.89 18.04 2.79
N ASP A 98 6.33 19.23 2.97
CA ASP A 98 5.73 19.65 4.23
C ASP A 98 4.28 19.17 4.27
N VAL A 99 3.94 18.41 5.32
CA VAL A 99 2.59 17.87 5.50
C VAL A 99 1.91 18.68 6.60
N PRO A 100 0.85 19.44 6.29
CA PRO A 100 0.21 20.29 7.28
C PRO A 100 -0.35 19.48 8.45
N ASP A 101 -0.04 19.89 9.68
CA ASP A 101 -0.59 19.32 10.91
C ASP A 101 -2.08 19.67 11.06
N GLU A 102 -2.51 20.77 10.43
CA GLU A 102 -3.88 21.23 10.40
C GLU A 102 -4.71 20.40 9.41
N GLY A 103 -5.93 20.01 9.80
CA GLY A 103 -6.87 19.25 8.97
C GLY A 103 -7.39 17.98 9.63
N THR A 104 -8.17 17.20 8.87
CA THR A 104 -8.66 15.89 9.31
C THR A 104 -7.47 14.96 9.56
N PRO A 105 -7.31 14.35 10.75
CA PRO A 105 -6.17 13.48 11.02
C PRO A 105 -6.19 12.24 10.12
N ILE A 106 -5.01 11.67 9.83
CA ILE A 106 -4.89 10.35 9.24
C ILE A 106 -5.17 9.34 10.36
N ASP A 107 -6.27 8.60 10.25
CA ASP A 107 -6.62 7.58 11.23
C ASP A 107 -5.75 6.34 11.06
N VAL A 108 -5.14 5.84 12.13
CA VAL A 108 -4.32 4.62 12.11
C VAL A 108 -4.92 3.62 13.08
N TYR A 109 -5.34 2.47 12.58
CA TYR A 109 -5.91 1.39 13.38
C TYR A 109 -4.93 0.23 13.46
N ILE A 110 -4.39 -0.01 14.67
CA ILE A 110 -3.50 -1.14 14.96
C ILE A 110 -4.33 -2.23 15.64
N LEU A 111 -4.67 -3.25 14.86
CA LEU A 111 -5.44 -4.41 15.31
C LEU A 111 -4.56 -5.36 16.14
N ASP A 112 -5.20 -6.15 16.98
CA ASP A 112 -4.51 -6.93 18.02
C ASP A 112 -3.53 -7.97 17.47
N ASP A 113 -3.85 -8.56 16.32
CA ASP A 113 -3.03 -9.52 15.60
C ASP A 113 -3.53 -9.70 14.14
N GLU A 114 -2.82 -10.50 13.35
CA GLU A 114 -3.17 -10.82 11.95
C GLU A 114 -4.56 -11.47 11.81
N HIS A 115 -5.02 -12.22 12.82
CA HIS A 115 -6.31 -12.89 12.78
C HIS A 115 -7.45 -11.89 12.98
N ALA A 116 -7.32 -10.98 13.95
CA ALA A 116 -8.23 -9.86 14.15
C ALA A 116 -8.30 -8.99 12.90
N PHE A 117 -7.15 -8.73 12.26
CA PHE A 117 -7.07 -7.99 11.01
C PHE A 117 -7.77 -8.67 9.84
N THR A 118 -7.50 -9.95 9.62
CA THR A 118 -8.16 -10.74 8.56
C THR A 118 -9.68 -10.79 8.78
N THR A 119 -10.11 -10.94 10.05
CA THR A 119 -11.52 -10.93 10.43
C THR A 119 -12.16 -9.56 10.14
N PHE A 120 -11.48 -8.48 10.52
CA PHE A 120 -11.91 -7.10 10.25
C PHE A 120 -12.07 -6.87 8.74
N LEU A 121 -11.07 -7.22 7.93
CA LEU A 121 -11.13 -7.07 6.48
C LEU A 121 -12.28 -7.88 5.87
N THR A 122 -12.41 -9.16 6.24
CA THR A 122 -13.48 -10.02 5.72
C THR A 122 -14.87 -9.43 6.00
N PHE A 123 -15.06 -8.78 7.16
CA PHE A 123 -16.35 -8.22 7.54
C PHE A 123 -16.63 -6.84 6.95
N HIS A 124 -15.63 -5.97 6.93
CA HIS A 124 -15.77 -4.55 6.58
C HIS A 124 -15.41 -4.25 5.12
N HIS A 125 -14.45 -4.98 4.57
CA HIS A 125 -13.86 -4.80 3.25
C HIS A 125 -13.63 -6.12 2.49
N PRO A 126 -14.66 -6.98 2.34
CA PRO A 126 -14.54 -8.31 1.71
C PRO A 126 -14.03 -8.29 0.26
N GLU A 127 -14.10 -7.12 -0.38
CA GLU A 127 -13.60 -6.88 -1.73
C GLU A 127 -12.08 -6.70 -1.82
N LEU A 128 -11.41 -6.32 -0.73
CA LEU A 128 -9.97 -6.12 -0.72
C LEU A 128 -9.22 -7.46 -0.78
N PRO A 129 -8.05 -7.53 -1.43
CA PRO A 129 -7.22 -8.72 -1.42
C PRO A 129 -6.70 -9.02 -0.01
N SER A 130 -6.20 -10.23 0.20
CA SER A 130 -5.46 -10.53 1.42
C SER A 130 -4.10 -9.84 1.38
N ARG A 131 -3.87 -8.90 2.32
CA ARG A 131 -2.59 -8.24 2.60
C ARG A 131 -2.42 -8.08 4.11
N ARG A 132 -1.26 -7.62 4.58
CA ARG A 132 -0.99 -7.41 6.02
C ARG A 132 -1.45 -6.04 6.52
N ALA A 133 -1.51 -5.07 5.62
CA ALA A 133 -1.89 -3.70 5.91
C ALA A 133 -2.57 -3.06 4.69
N PHE A 134 -3.25 -1.94 4.93
CA PHE A 134 -3.91 -1.14 3.91
C PHE A 134 -3.98 0.33 4.30
N PHE A 135 -3.59 1.19 3.38
CA PHE A 135 -4.05 2.57 3.29
C PHE A 135 -5.34 2.65 2.46
N LEU A 136 -6.33 3.40 2.95
CA LEU A 136 -7.57 3.72 2.26
C LEU A 136 -7.86 5.22 2.40
N ALA A 137 -8.24 5.88 1.30
CA ALA A 137 -8.65 7.28 1.33
C ALA A 137 -9.86 7.57 0.45
N VAL A 138 -10.70 8.51 0.91
CA VAL A 138 -11.81 9.09 0.16
C VAL A 138 -11.87 10.59 0.46
N GLY A 139 -11.53 11.41 -0.54
CA GLY A 139 -11.39 12.85 -0.34
C GLY A 139 -10.26 13.16 0.66
N GLU A 140 -10.58 13.92 1.70
CA GLU A 140 -9.64 14.25 2.78
C GLU A 140 -9.60 13.21 3.91
N GLU A 141 -10.54 12.24 3.91
CA GLU A 141 -10.53 11.16 4.90
C GLU A 141 -9.52 10.08 4.47
N ALA A 142 -8.58 9.77 5.37
CA ALA A 142 -7.50 8.82 5.17
C ALA A 142 -7.40 7.89 6.38
N ALA A 143 -7.27 6.59 6.13
CA ALA A 143 -7.13 5.58 7.17
C ALA A 143 -6.06 4.54 6.80
N VAL A 144 -5.23 4.19 7.78
CA VAL A 144 -4.27 3.08 7.72
C VAL A 144 -4.76 1.98 8.65
N TYR A 145 -4.82 0.75 8.16
CA TYR A 145 -5.14 -0.44 8.93
C TYR A 145 -3.95 -1.38 8.90
N THR A 146 -3.54 -1.88 10.06
CA THR A 146 -2.48 -2.89 10.19
C THR A 146 -2.70 -3.74 11.43
N ALA A 147 -1.92 -4.81 11.59
CA ALA A 147 -1.94 -5.70 12.73
C ALA A 147 -0.63 -5.61 13.53
N ARG A 148 -0.70 -5.84 14.84
CA ARG A 148 0.51 -6.13 15.62
C ARG A 148 1.15 -7.42 15.10
N GLY A 149 2.48 -7.39 15.02
CA GLY A 149 3.28 -8.50 14.56
C GLY A 149 4.72 -8.07 14.33
N GLU A 150 5.52 -8.96 13.74
CA GLU A 150 6.93 -8.72 13.41
C GLU A 150 7.13 -7.58 12.41
N HIS A 151 6.11 -7.29 11.59
CA HIS A 151 6.18 -6.32 10.50
C HIS A 151 5.46 -4.99 10.80
N LEU A 152 5.00 -4.76 12.04
CA LEU A 152 4.16 -3.61 12.37
C LEU A 152 4.78 -2.27 11.94
N GLU A 153 6.04 -2.03 12.29
CA GLU A 153 6.70 -0.76 11.99
C GLU A 153 7.04 -0.61 10.49
N GLU A 154 7.31 -1.71 9.79
CA GLU A 154 7.51 -1.75 8.33
C GLU A 154 6.20 -1.39 7.62
N ASP A 155 5.12 -2.11 7.95
CA ASP A 155 3.79 -1.91 7.38
C ASP A 155 3.26 -0.51 7.70
N LEU A 156 3.49 0.01 8.92
CA LEU A 156 3.14 1.39 9.26
C LEU A 156 3.91 2.39 8.40
N ARG A 157 5.22 2.24 8.23
CA ARG A 157 5.99 3.18 7.40
C ARG A 157 5.58 3.12 5.94
N HIS A 158 5.24 1.94 5.42
CA HIS A 158 4.74 1.77 4.06
C HIS A 158 3.41 2.49 3.86
N GLU A 159 2.37 2.10 4.60
CA GLU A 159 1.01 2.62 4.41
C GLU A 159 0.89 4.10 4.82
N ALA A 160 1.64 4.52 5.84
CA ALA A 160 1.68 5.94 6.22
C ALA A 160 2.40 6.80 5.18
N THR A 161 3.31 6.25 4.38
CA THR A 161 3.92 7.00 3.27
C THR A 161 2.87 7.36 2.24
N HIS A 162 2.02 6.41 1.82
CA HIS A 162 0.89 6.69 0.94
C HIS A 162 -0.05 7.75 1.54
N ALA A 163 -0.37 7.62 2.83
CA ALA A 163 -1.26 8.56 3.50
C ALA A 163 -0.70 9.99 3.56
N LEU A 164 0.60 10.14 3.81
CA LEU A 164 1.27 11.45 3.83
C LEU A 164 1.40 12.05 2.42
N LEU A 165 1.70 11.23 1.41
CA LEU A 165 1.74 11.68 0.01
C LEU A 165 0.34 12.14 -0.45
N HIS A 166 -0.70 11.37 -0.13
CA HIS A 166 -2.10 11.74 -0.38
C HIS A 166 -2.47 13.06 0.30
N ARG A 167 -2.10 13.22 1.58
CA ARG A 167 -2.36 14.45 2.35
C ARG A 167 -1.62 15.66 1.81
N ALA A 168 -0.39 15.49 1.33
CA ALA A 168 0.36 16.56 0.68
C ALA A 168 -0.31 17.03 -0.63
N GLY A 169 -1.24 16.25 -1.16
CA GLY A 169 -2.00 16.56 -2.36
C GLY A 169 -1.29 16.19 -3.65
N GLY A 170 -1.97 16.43 -4.77
CA GLY A 170 -1.52 16.03 -6.10
C GLY A 170 -1.69 14.53 -6.36
N ARG A 171 -1.94 14.17 -7.61
CA ARG A 171 -2.03 12.76 -8.02
C ARG A 171 -0.62 12.22 -8.24
N VAL A 172 -0.06 11.51 -7.26
CA VAL A 172 1.22 10.82 -7.44
C VAL A 172 1.01 9.61 -8.37
N PRO A 173 1.81 9.44 -9.44
CA PRO A 173 1.72 8.26 -10.30
C PRO A 173 1.97 6.97 -9.53
N LEU A 174 1.25 5.90 -9.86
CA LEU A 174 1.24 4.64 -9.11
C LEU A 174 2.65 4.07 -8.86
N TRP A 175 3.49 3.99 -9.89
CA TRP A 175 4.88 3.50 -9.72
C TRP A 175 5.67 4.35 -8.72
N LEU A 176 5.44 5.67 -8.69
CA LEU A 176 6.20 6.57 -7.81
C LEU A 176 5.67 6.48 -6.39
N ASP A 177 4.36 6.37 -6.22
CA ASP A 177 3.72 6.18 -4.92
C ASP A 177 4.22 4.89 -4.25
N GLU A 178 4.13 3.75 -4.96
CA GLU A 178 4.63 2.46 -4.50
C GLU A 178 6.16 2.44 -4.30
N GLY A 179 6.92 3.03 -5.24
CA GLY A 179 8.37 3.10 -5.15
C GLY A 179 8.86 3.94 -3.96
N LEU A 180 8.14 5.01 -3.61
CA LEU A 180 8.42 5.81 -2.42
C LEU A 180 7.97 5.08 -1.15
N ALA A 181 6.81 4.42 -1.13
CA ALA A 181 6.37 3.62 0.01
C ALA A 181 7.38 2.51 0.35
N GLU A 182 7.83 1.73 -0.63
CA GLU A 182 8.89 0.72 -0.44
C GLU A 182 10.24 1.34 -0.05
N TYR A 183 10.52 2.59 -0.43
CA TYR A 183 11.75 3.27 -0.01
C TYR A 183 11.67 3.70 1.46
N PHE A 184 10.53 4.24 1.87
CA PHE A 184 10.33 4.79 3.20
C PHE A 184 10.03 3.73 4.28
N GLU A 185 9.54 2.54 3.89
CA GLU A 185 9.36 1.40 4.80
C GLU A 185 10.68 0.92 5.42
N VAL A 186 11.80 1.16 4.75
CA VAL A 186 13.13 0.74 5.20
C VAL A 186 13.76 1.81 6.10
N GLU A 187 14.32 1.37 7.23
CA GLU A 187 15.10 2.24 8.11
C GLU A 187 16.42 2.69 7.45
N PRO A 188 16.88 3.94 7.64
CA PRO A 188 18.05 4.46 6.94
C PRO A 188 19.33 3.62 7.16
N ALA A 189 19.47 3.03 8.34
CA ALA A 189 20.61 2.17 8.67
C ALA A 189 20.56 0.81 7.96
N ALA A 190 19.37 0.31 7.62
CA ALA A 190 19.16 -0.96 6.94
C ALA A 190 19.21 -0.81 5.40
N LEU A 191 18.94 0.39 4.88
CA LEU A 191 18.83 0.67 3.45
C LEU A 191 20.00 0.13 2.59
N PRO A 192 21.29 0.24 2.98
CA PRO A 192 22.37 -0.33 2.17
C PRO A 192 22.28 -1.85 2.02
N GLY A 193 21.88 -2.58 3.07
CA GLY A 193 21.72 -4.04 3.04
C GLY A 193 20.51 -4.47 2.23
N GLU A 194 19.35 -3.87 2.52
CA GLU A 194 18.10 -4.06 1.77
C GLU A 194 18.28 -3.80 0.28
N ALA A 195 19.03 -2.75 -0.07
CA ALA A 195 19.26 -2.40 -1.45
C ALA A 195 20.00 -3.51 -2.21
N VAL A 196 21.02 -4.11 -1.60
CA VAL A 196 21.75 -5.23 -2.20
C VAL A 196 20.81 -6.40 -2.50
N ASP A 197 19.93 -6.74 -1.56
CA ASP A 197 19.03 -7.87 -1.70
C ASP A 197 17.93 -7.62 -2.75
N ARG A 198 17.37 -6.41 -2.79
CA ARG A 198 16.36 -6.02 -3.80
C ARG A 198 16.96 -5.96 -5.20
N PHE A 199 18.14 -5.36 -5.38
CA PHE A 199 18.84 -5.36 -6.67
C PHE A 199 19.20 -6.78 -7.14
N ARG A 200 19.57 -7.69 -6.23
CA ARG A 200 19.83 -9.10 -6.59
C ARG A 200 18.61 -9.81 -7.17
N ARG A 201 17.40 -9.50 -6.67
CA ARG A 201 16.15 -10.05 -7.23
C ARG A 201 15.88 -9.52 -8.63
N LEU A 202 16.12 -8.22 -8.88
CA LEU A 202 16.07 -7.65 -10.23
C LEU A 202 17.13 -8.26 -11.16
N ALA A 203 18.30 -8.64 -10.64
CA ALA A 203 19.33 -9.32 -11.43
C ALA A 203 18.85 -10.65 -12.00
N ALA A 204 18.05 -11.39 -11.23
CA ALA A 204 17.44 -12.63 -11.69
C ALA A 204 16.43 -12.38 -12.82
N ALA A 205 15.56 -11.37 -12.67
CA ALA A 205 14.61 -10.96 -13.72
C ALA A 205 15.34 -10.48 -14.99
N TYR A 206 16.42 -9.71 -14.82
CA TYR A 206 17.24 -9.22 -15.93
C TYR A 206 17.83 -10.36 -16.77
N ARG A 207 18.31 -11.44 -16.12
CA ARG A 207 18.79 -12.66 -16.79
C ARG A 207 17.69 -13.39 -17.56
N GLN A 208 16.43 -13.19 -17.20
CA GLN A 208 15.26 -13.76 -17.88
C GLN A 208 14.70 -12.84 -18.98
N GLY A 209 15.38 -11.73 -19.30
CA GLY A 209 15.04 -10.85 -20.41
C GLY A 209 14.35 -9.54 -20.00
N TRP A 210 14.00 -9.36 -18.73
CA TRP A 210 13.45 -8.08 -18.24
C TRP A 210 14.49 -6.95 -18.38
N ARG A 211 14.02 -5.73 -18.68
CA ARG A 211 14.83 -4.52 -18.77
C ARG A 211 14.10 -3.37 -18.07
N PRO A 212 14.83 -2.42 -17.44
CA PRO A 212 14.20 -1.24 -16.87
C PRO A 212 13.59 -0.37 -17.98
N ASP A 213 12.39 0.11 -17.74
CA ASP A 213 11.61 0.97 -18.64
C ASP A 213 10.69 1.87 -17.81
N LEU A 214 11.21 3.05 -17.45
CA LEU A 214 10.47 4.04 -16.66
C LEU A 214 9.22 4.55 -17.37
N ARG A 215 9.24 4.66 -18.71
CA ARG A 215 8.07 5.11 -19.48
C ARG A 215 6.94 4.10 -19.41
N ARG A 216 7.27 2.81 -19.50
CA ARG A 216 6.30 1.73 -19.31
C ARG A 216 5.73 1.75 -17.90
N LEU A 217 6.56 1.91 -16.86
CA LEU A 217 6.08 2.02 -15.48
C LEU A 217 5.14 3.20 -15.28
N GLU A 218 5.45 4.37 -15.85
CA GLU A 218 4.59 5.55 -15.81
C GLU A 218 3.22 5.37 -16.48
N ALA A 219 3.11 4.41 -17.40
CA ALA A 219 1.86 4.10 -18.09
C ALA A 219 0.95 3.14 -17.31
N ILE A 220 1.43 2.53 -16.21
CA ILE A 220 0.60 1.66 -15.37
C ILE A 220 -0.18 2.52 -14.39
N ASP A 221 -1.50 2.54 -14.52
CA ASP A 221 -2.41 3.31 -13.67
C ASP A 221 -3.36 2.43 -12.84
N ASP A 222 -3.34 1.11 -13.04
CA ASP A 222 -4.09 0.12 -12.27
C ASP A 222 -3.15 -0.80 -11.46
N VAL A 223 -3.38 -0.86 -10.15
CA VAL A 223 -2.67 -1.74 -9.20
C VAL A 223 -2.75 -3.21 -9.62
N ALA A 224 -3.86 -3.64 -10.23
CA ALA A 224 -4.04 -5.01 -10.71
C ALA A 224 -3.10 -5.38 -11.87
N GLU A 225 -2.58 -4.39 -12.60
CA GLU A 225 -1.62 -4.58 -13.70
C GLU A 225 -0.17 -4.65 -13.21
N MET A 226 0.12 -4.14 -12.01
CA MET A 226 1.47 -4.19 -11.45
C MET A 226 1.88 -5.62 -11.06
N THR A 227 2.98 -6.06 -11.62
CA THR A 227 3.64 -7.32 -11.26
C THR A 227 4.65 -7.13 -10.13
N PRO A 228 5.05 -8.19 -9.39
CA PRO A 228 6.11 -8.09 -8.40
C PRO A 228 7.47 -7.58 -8.93
N THR A 229 7.68 -7.58 -10.25
CA THR A 229 8.87 -6.96 -10.86
C THR A 229 8.69 -5.46 -11.01
N ASP A 230 7.46 -4.97 -11.25
CA ASP A 230 7.14 -3.54 -11.37
C ASP A 230 7.32 -2.80 -10.04
N TYR A 231 6.88 -3.41 -8.94
CA TYR A 231 7.13 -2.88 -7.58
C TYR A 231 8.64 -2.75 -7.30
N ARG A 232 9.42 -3.80 -7.61
CA ARG A 232 10.89 -3.76 -7.46
C ARG A 232 11.55 -2.73 -8.35
N GLU A 233 11.08 -2.59 -9.60
CA GLU A 233 11.59 -1.59 -10.53
C GLU A 233 11.28 -0.17 -10.02
N SER A 234 10.07 0.04 -9.51
CA SER A 234 9.61 1.29 -8.92
C SER A 234 10.49 1.74 -7.75
N TRP A 235 10.73 0.83 -6.80
CA TRP A 235 11.66 1.05 -5.69
C TRP A 235 13.08 1.37 -6.18
N ALA A 236 13.58 0.64 -7.18
CA ALA A 236 14.91 0.85 -7.71
C ALA A 236 15.06 2.22 -8.39
N TRP A 237 14.04 2.69 -9.11
CA TRP A 237 13.98 4.04 -9.65
C TRP A 237 13.94 5.09 -8.55
N ALA A 238 13.11 4.91 -7.51
CA ALA A 238 13.05 5.81 -6.36
C ALA A 238 14.44 5.96 -5.70
N VAL A 239 15.11 4.84 -5.41
CA VAL A 239 16.48 4.85 -4.85
C VAL A 239 17.47 5.55 -5.79
N LEU A 240 17.45 5.22 -7.09
CA LEU A 240 18.39 5.80 -8.05
C LEU A 240 18.20 7.31 -8.19
N LEU A 241 16.95 7.79 -8.24
CA LEU A 241 16.64 9.21 -8.36
C LEU A 241 16.98 9.97 -7.07
N LEU A 242 16.59 9.43 -5.90
CA LEU A 242 16.82 10.07 -4.60
C LEU A 242 18.31 10.15 -4.23
N HIS A 243 19.08 9.12 -4.56
CA HIS A 243 20.51 9.05 -4.24
C HIS A 243 21.41 9.38 -5.44
N GLY A 244 20.83 9.84 -6.54
CA GLY A 244 21.53 10.17 -7.78
C GLY A 244 21.61 11.67 -8.05
N PRO A 245 22.21 12.06 -9.18
CA PRO A 245 22.34 13.47 -9.58
C PRO A 245 21.01 14.12 -9.99
N ARG A 246 19.92 13.36 -10.03
CA ARG A 246 18.59 13.81 -10.47
C ARG A 246 17.57 13.88 -9.32
N ARG A 247 18.05 13.91 -8.06
CA ARG A 247 17.20 14.11 -6.88
C ARG A 247 16.33 15.37 -7.00
N GLU A 248 16.92 16.48 -7.43
CA GLU A 248 16.18 17.75 -7.57
C GLU A 248 15.06 17.63 -8.61
N ALA A 249 15.30 16.93 -9.73
CA ALA A 249 14.26 16.71 -10.73
C ALA A 249 13.08 15.89 -10.19
N LEU A 250 13.33 14.88 -9.33
CA LEU A 250 12.26 14.15 -8.65
C LEU A 250 11.49 15.04 -7.67
N VAL A 251 12.19 15.81 -6.85
CA VAL A 251 11.57 16.73 -5.89
C VAL A 251 10.72 17.79 -6.59
N ASP A 252 11.21 18.36 -7.68
CA ASP A 252 10.47 19.36 -8.44
C ASP A 252 9.30 18.75 -9.22
N HIS A 253 9.42 17.51 -9.70
CA HIS A 253 8.30 16.76 -10.25
C HIS A 253 7.20 16.51 -9.21
N LEU A 254 7.56 16.10 -7.99
CA LEU A 254 6.60 15.96 -6.90
C LEU A 254 5.90 17.29 -6.56
N LYS A 255 6.64 18.41 -6.58
CA LYS A 255 6.05 19.75 -6.41
C LYS A 255 5.09 20.12 -7.54
N SER A 256 5.43 19.80 -8.79
CA SER A 256 4.57 20.13 -9.93
C SER A 256 3.29 19.29 -9.94
N LEU A 257 3.33 18.04 -9.47
CA LEU A 257 2.14 17.21 -9.28
C LEU A 257 1.14 17.80 -8.28
N ARG A 258 1.63 18.61 -7.33
CA ARG A 258 0.82 19.32 -6.32
C ARG A 258 0.31 20.68 -6.77
N ALA A 259 0.83 21.23 -7.86
CA ALA A 259 0.42 22.55 -8.31
C ALA A 259 -0.92 22.46 -9.05
N ASP A 260 -1.83 23.42 -8.81
CA ASP A 260 -3.13 23.54 -9.50
C ASP A 260 -3.04 23.88 -11.00
N SER A 261 -1.85 23.76 -11.60
CA SER A 261 -1.53 24.16 -12.98
C SER A 261 -1.87 23.09 -14.05
N GLY A 262 -2.55 22.00 -13.67
CA GLY A 262 -2.87 20.86 -14.54
C GLY A 262 -1.84 19.74 -14.45
N THR A 263 -2.01 18.70 -15.28
CA THR A 263 -1.15 17.50 -15.26
C THR A 263 0.26 17.85 -15.73
N PRO A 264 1.30 17.72 -14.87
CA PRO A 264 2.67 17.95 -15.31
C PRO A 264 3.11 16.88 -16.32
N PRO A 265 4.16 17.14 -17.13
CA PRO A 265 4.73 16.13 -18.00
C PRO A 265 5.27 14.97 -17.16
N LEU A 266 5.35 13.79 -17.79
CA LEU A 266 5.93 12.60 -17.19
C LEU A 266 7.38 12.86 -16.76
N ILE A 267 7.83 12.23 -15.68
CA ILE A 267 9.21 12.40 -15.23
C ILE A 267 10.18 11.82 -16.27
N SER A 268 9.82 10.75 -16.98
CA SER A 268 10.66 10.22 -18.06
C SER A 268 10.77 11.16 -19.27
N GLU A 269 9.81 12.06 -19.47
CA GLU A 269 9.90 13.12 -20.48
C GLU A 269 10.82 14.23 -20.01
N THR A 270 10.70 14.62 -18.74
CA THR A 270 11.59 15.59 -18.09
C THR A 270 13.04 15.10 -18.09
N LEU A 271 13.26 13.79 -17.92
CA LEU A 271 14.57 13.15 -17.87
C LEU A 271 15.03 12.60 -19.23
N ARG A 272 14.38 12.94 -20.35
CA ARG A 272 14.61 12.26 -21.64
C ARG A 272 16.09 12.24 -22.07
N ASP A 273 16.81 13.33 -21.82
CA ASP A 273 18.21 13.49 -22.27
C ASP A 273 19.19 12.70 -21.38
N ASP A 274 18.76 12.31 -20.18
CA ASP A 274 19.55 11.51 -19.24
C ASP A 274 19.12 10.06 -19.15
N LEU A 275 17.97 9.70 -19.72
CA LEU A 275 17.34 8.41 -19.48
C LEU A 275 18.27 7.24 -19.85
N ASP A 276 19.04 7.36 -20.95
CA ASP A 276 20.06 6.39 -21.33
C ASP A 276 21.17 6.24 -20.28
N ARG A 277 21.62 7.35 -19.70
CA ARG A 277 22.65 7.35 -18.65
C ARG A 277 22.09 6.75 -17.36
N LEU A 278 20.87 7.12 -16.98
CA LEU A 278 20.20 6.60 -15.80
C LEU A 278 19.93 5.10 -15.94
N ASN A 279 19.48 4.63 -17.10
CA ASN A 279 19.33 3.21 -17.40
C ASN A 279 20.66 2.44 -17.26
N ARG A 280 21.78 3.00 -17.72
CA ARG A 280 23.11 2.39 -17.48
C ARG A 280 23.46 2.34 -15.99
N GLN A 281 23.15 3.37 -15.22
CA GLN A 281 23.39 3.38 -13.77
C GLN A 281 22.50 2.37 -13.04
N PHE A 282 21.23 2.28 -13.42
CA PHE A 282 20.28 1.27 -12.95
C PHE A 282 20.85 -0.13 -13.20
N LEU A 283 21.22 -0.42 -14.45
CA LEU A 283 21.75 -1.72 -14.84
C LEU A 283 23.07 -2.05 -14.15
N ALA A 284 23.93 -1.06 -13.88
CA ALA A 284 25.16 -1.28 -13.10
C ALA A 284 24.89 -1.73 -11.66
N ARG A 285 23.74 -1.38 -11.07
CA ARG A 285 23.30 -1.87 -9.75
C ARG A 285 22.68 -3.27 -9.81
N VAL A 286 21.95 -3.55 -10.88
CA VAL A 286 21.28 -4.85 -11.11
C VAL A 286 22.27 -5.95 -11.53
N ALA A 287 23.21 -5.64 -12.41
CA ALA A 287 24.14 -6.60 -13.01
C ALA A 287 25.53 -5.97 -13.17
N PRO A 288 26.32 -5.86 -12.09
CA PRO A 288 27.63 -5.18 -12.11
C PRO A 288 28.68 -5.84 -13.03
N GLU A 289 28.47 -7.10 -13.42
CA GLU A 289 29.37 -7.85 -14.31
C GLU A 289 29.01 -7.73 -15.81
N ALA A 290 28.00 -6.93 -16.18
CA ALA A 290 27.65 -6.74 -17.59
C ALA A 290 28.80 -6.08 -18.37
N PRO A 291 29.21 -6.62 -19.54
CA PRO A 291 30.36 -6.11 -20.27
C PRO A 291 30.09 -4.68 -20.77
N GLY A 292 30.88 -3.72 -20.31
CA GLY A 292 30.85 -2.31 -20.77
C GLY A 292 30.64 -1.25 -19.69
N GLY A 293 30.35 -1.63 -18.45
CA GLY A 293 30.24 -0.69 -17.33
C GLY A 293 31.51 -0.69 -16.48
N GLY A 294 32.40 0.29 -16.67
CA GLY A 294 33.45 0.55 -15.68
C GLY A 294 32.78 0.71 -14.31
N SER A 295 33.23 -0.05 -13.31
CA SER A 295 32.66 -0.02 -11.97
C SER A 295 32.50 1.43 -11.52
N PRO A 296 31.27 1.94 -11.30
CA PRO A 296 31.14 3.23 -10.66
C PRO A 296 31.71 3.06 -9.26
N SER A 297 32.89 3.67 -9.05
CA SER A 297 33.51 3.76 -7.74
C SER A 297 32.45 4.26 -6.77
N LEU A 298 32.28 3.55 -5.65
CA LEU A 298 31.44 3.92 -4.51
C LEU A 298 31.90 5.29 -4.01
N THR A 299 31.42 6.34 -4.66
CA THR A 299 31.66 7.70 -4.23
C THR A 299 30.61 7.98 -3.16
N ARG A 300 30.93 7.45 -1.98
CA ARG A 300 30.63 8.04 -0.68
C ARG A 300 29.15 8.02 -0.23
N LEU A 301 28.69 6.83 0.18
CA LEU A 301 27.62 6.65 1.18
C LEU A 301 28.18 6.59 2.63
N GLN A 302 29.45 6.96 2.81
CA GLN A 302 30.13 7.03 4.11
C GLN A 302 30.67 8.45 4.32
N SER A 303 30.26 9.11 5.40
CA SER A 303 30.94 10.29 5.95
C SER A 303 32.41 9.96 6.28
N PRO A 304 33.34 10.94 6.28
CA PRO A 304 34.78 10.67 6.27
C PRO A 304 35.27 9.98 7.54
N SER A 305 36.15 8.99 7.35
CA SER A 305 36.88 8.28 8.39
C SER A 305 37.89 9.20 9.07
N GLY A 306 37.75 9.34 10.39
CA GLY A 306 38.73 9.92 11.31
C GLY A 306 39.07 8.89 12.37
N ALA A 307 40.35 8.61 12.53
CA ALA A 307 40.95 7.50 13.26
C ALA A 307 40.60 7.42 14.76
N GLY A 308 40.61 6.18 15.28
CA GLY A 308 40.76 5.88 16.71
C GLY A 308 39.48 5.43 17.40
N ALA A 309 39.22 4.12 17.38
CA ALA A 309 38.17 3.53 18.20
C ALA A 309 38.61 3.48 19.68
N PRO A 310 37.75 3.96 20.61
CA PRO A 310 37.59 3.32 21.90
C PRO A 310 36.26 2.57 21.93
N LYS A 311 36.27 1.37 22.52
CA LYS A 311 35.09 0.53 22.78
C LYS A 311 33.99 1.38 23.42
N SER A 312 32.88 1.59 22.71
CA SER A 312 31.76 2.42 23.16
C SER A 312 30.62 1.54 23.67
N ARG A 313 30.15 1.84 24.88
CA ARG A 313 28.82 1.47 25.41
C ARG A 313 27.73 1.81 24.38
N PRO A 314 26.52 1.23 24.48
CA PRO A 314 25.41 1.63 23.64
C PRO A 314 25.22 3.15 23.74
N VAL A 315 25.58 3.84 22.67
CA VAL A 315 25.35 5.28 22.51
C VAL A 315 23.92 5.37 22.03
N ALA A 316 23.06 5.97 22.84
CA ALA A 316 21.74 6.36 22.41
C ALA A 316 21.89 7.24 21.15
N VAL A 317 21.29 6.80 20.05
CA VAL A 317 21.05 7.67 18.91
C VAL A 317 20.22 8.84 19.46
N PRO A 318 20.62 10.10 19.23
CA PRO A 318 19.80 11.22 19.65
C PRO A 318 18.48 11.11 18.88
N VAL A 319 17.40 10.83 19.60
CA VAL A 319 16.04 11.11 19.14
C VAL A 319 16.03 12.63 18.93
N GLU A 320 16.06 13.07 17.66
CA GLU A 320 15.67 14.44 17.28
C GLU A 320 14.40 14.80 18.04
N PRO A 321 14.22 16.02 18.56
CA PRO A 321 13.10 16.36 19.44
C PRO A 321 11.79 16.09 18.71
N GLY A 322 11.28 14.89 18.92
CA GLY A 322 10.21 14.30 18.14
C GLY A 322 8.94 15.05 18.45
N ARG A 323 8.13 15.26 17.42
CA ARG A 323 6.77 15.77 17.56
C ARG A 323 6.10 15.10 18.76
N ARG A 324 5.50 15.94 19.61
CA ARG A 324 5.00 15.53 20.91
C ARG A 324 3.94 14.44 20.72
N VAL A 325 4.21 13.25 21.23
CA VAL A 325 3.16 12.22 21.36
C VAL A 325 2.18 12.70 22.42
N ILE A 326 0.91 12.75 22.07
CA ILE A 326 -0.16 13.13 23.00
C ILE A 326 -1.07 11.93 23.18
N VAL A 327 -1.04 11.34 24.37
CA VAL A 327 -2.02 10.31 24.74
C VAL A 327 -3.37 10.98 24.93
N LEU A 328 -4.36 10.53 24.16
CA LEU A 328 -5.72 11.03 24.23
C LEU A 328 -6.54 10.16 25.21
N PRO A 329 -7.49 10.75 25.96
CA PRO A 329 -8.43 9.94 26.73
C PRO A 329 -9.19 9.02 25.78
N ALA A 330 -9.58 7.83 26.25
CA ALA A 330 -10.40 6.90 25.48
C ALA A 330 -11.67 7.62 25.00
N ALA A 331 -11.75 7.90 23.70
CA ALA A 331 -12.91 8.53 23.11
C ALA A 331 -14.03 7.49 22.97
N ALA A 332 -15.30 7.94 23.00
CA ALA A 332 -16.39 7.13 22.49
C ALA A 332 -16.03 6.70 21.05
N PRO A 333 -16.35 5.47 20.63
CA PRO A 333 -16.04 5.01 19.27
C PRO A 333 -16.67 6.00 18.29
N SER A 334 -15.85 6.86 17.69
CA SER A 334 -16.27 7.60 16.51
C SER A 334 -16.55 6.51 15.47
N PRO A 335 -17.67 6.57 14.74
CA PRO A 335 -17.76 5.82 13.52
C PRO A 335 -16.58 6.29 12.69
N GLY A 336 -15.50 5.49 12.67
CA GLY A 336 -14.40 5.68 11.75
C GLY A 336 -14.99 5.70 10.34
N PRO A 337 -14.20 6.11 9.35
CA PRO A 337 -14.70 6.32 8.00
C PRO A 337 -15.32 5.06 7.37
N ILE A 338 -15.29 3.89 8.00
CA ILE A 338 -15.95 2.62 7.67
C ILE A 338 -17.40 2.77 7.17
N GLY A 339 -18.18 3.73 7.66
CA GLY A 339 -19.52 4.00 7.12
C GLY A 339 -19.51 4.67 5.73
N ARG A 340 -18.66 5.69 5.54
CA ARG A 340 -18.52 6.47 4.30
C ARG A 340 -17.61 5.80 3.26
N LEU A 341 -16.56 5.12 3.70
CA LEU A 341 -15.64 4.30 2.90
C LEU A 341 -16.39 3.13 2.26
N ARG A 342 -17.29 2.43 2.97
CA ARG A 342 -18.06 1.31 2.38
C ARG A 342 -18.92 1.70 1.18
N GLU A 343 -19.48 2.90 1.16
CA GLU A 343 -20.25 3.39 -0.01
C GLU A 343 -19.33 3.79 -1.17
N GLY A 344 -18.12 4.27 -0.88
CA GLY A 344 -17.11 4.62 -1.90
C GLY A 344 -16.37 3.43 -2.52
N ILE A 345 -16.19 2.33 -1.78
CA ILE A 345 -15.31 1.24 -2.22
C ILE A 345 -15.87 0.42 -3.40
N ARG A 346 -17.19 0.43 -3.65
CA ARG A 346 -17.78 -0.20 -4.85
C ARG A 346 -17.28 0.39 -6.17
N GLY A 347 -16.65 1.57 -6.15
CA GLY A 347 -15.95 2.17 -7.29
C GLY A 347 -14.43 2.25 -7.15
N LEU A 348 -13.83 1.78 -6.05
CA LEU A 348 -12.38 1.93 -5.78
C LEU A 348 -11.52 1.00 -6.62
N PHE A 349 -11.99 -0.17 -7.08
CA PHE A 349 -11.16 -1.06 -7.91
C PHE A 349 -10.88 -0.53 -9.33
N GLY A 350 -11.35 0.68 -9.67
CA GLY A 350 -10.84 1.46 -10.81
C GLY A 350 -10.31 2.84 -10.39
N ARG A 351 -10.07 3.07 -9.09
CA ARG A 351 -9.70 4.35 -8.46
C ARG A 351 -8.78 4.21 -7.22
N ILE A 352 -8.05 3.09 -7.07
CA ILE A 352 -6.87 3.02 -6.20
C ILE A 352 -5.69 3.70 -6.93
N ILE A 353 -5.90 4.77 -7.71
CA ILE A 353 -5.76 6.19 -7.32
C ILE A 353 -6.54 7.08 -8.36
N PRO A 354 -7.33 8.13 -7.99
CA PRO A 354 -7.64 9.27 -8.86
C PRO A 354 -6.56 10.36 -8.81
#